data_AF-A0A1H8R663-F1
#
_entry.id   AF-A0A1H8R663-F1
#
_cell.length_a   1.000
_cell.length_b   1.000
_cell.length_c   1.000
_cell.angle_alpha   90.00
_cell.angle_beta   90.00
_cell.angle_gamma   90.00
#
_symmetry.space_group_name_H-M   'P 1'
#
loop_
_entity.id
_entity.type
_entity.pdbx_description
1 polymer ?
#
loop_
_entity_poly.entity_id
_entity_poly.type
_entity_poly.pdbx_seq_one_letter_code
_entity_poly.pdbx_strand_id
1 'polypeptide(L)' 'MDTKRAVEIYSSKDTFSVQLSGEPVWIENVDEVNGMATVQVGSDPLNTQTVSVDRLKEEGEE' A
#
# COMPACT_ATOMS: atom_id res chain seq x y z
N MET A 1 7.37 -0.70 -4.32
CA MET A 1 7.82 0.43 -3.48
C MET A 1 8.62 -0.12 -2.31
N ASP A 2 9.32 0.73 -1.55
CA ASP A 2 10.04 0.30 -0.34
C ASP A 2 9.20 0.42 0.93
N THR A 3 9.55 -0.33 1.98
CA THR A 3 8.86 -0.32 3.29
C THR A 3 8.80 1.07 3.92
N LYS A 4 9.91 1.80 3.87
CA LYS A 4 9.97 3.18 4.38
C LYS A 4 8.98 4.09 3.65
N ARG A 5 8.87 3.93 2.33
CA ARG A 5 7.94 4.71 1.50
C ARG A 5 6.49 4.38 1.86
N ALA A 6 6.18 3.10 2.04
CA ALA A 6 4.86 2.66 2.49
C ALA A 6 4.48 3.27 3.85
N VAL A 7 5.44 3.36 4.78
CA VAL A 7 5.23 3.97 6.12
C VAL A 7 5.04 5.48 6.03
N GLU A 8 5.79 6.15 5.16
CA GLU A 8 5.60 7.57 4.89
C GLU A 8 4.20 7.84 4.33
N ILE A 9 3.73 7.03 3.39
CA ILE A 9 2.37 7.13 2.82
C ILE A 9 1.33 6.92 3.92
N TYR A 10 1.49 5.86 4.71
CA TYR A 10 0.60 5.54 5.83
C TYR A 10 0.56 6.65 6.90
N SER A 11 1.71 7.24 7.22
CA SER A 11 1.83 8.30 8.22
C SER A 11 1.49 9.69 7.68
N SER A 12 1.46 9.84 6.36
CA SER A 12 1.12 11.09 5.72
C SER A 12 -0.37 11.36 5.83
N LYS A 13 -0.71 12.64 5.84
CA LYS A 13 -2.11 13.09 5.75
C LYS A 13 -2.59 13.18 4.31
N ASP A 14 -1.66 13.12 3.36
CA ASP A 14 -1.96 13.16 1.95
C ASP A 14 -2.40 11.78 1.45
N THR A 15 -3.34 11.77 0.50
CA THR A 15 -3.78 10.53 -0.13
C THR A 15 -2.84 10.18 -1.27
N PHE A 16 -2.10 9.08 -1.13
CA PHE A 16 -1.29 8.54 -2.20
C PHE A 16 -2.02 7.40 -2.88
N SER A 17 -2.17 7.50 -4.20
CA SER A 17 -2.69 6.41 -5.00
C SER A 17 -1.65 5.29 -5.05
N VAL A 18 -1.97 4.16 -4.43
CA VAL A 18 -1.16 2.94 -4.51
C VAL A 18 -1.91 1.91 -5.32
N GLN A 19 -1.18 1.10 -6.07
CA GLN A 19 -1.73 0.03 -6.88
C GLN A 19 -1.03 -1.29 -6.60
N LEU A 20 -1.81 -2.37 -6.60
CA LEU A 20 -1.33 -3.74 -6.54
C LEU A 20 -1.77 -4.45 -7.81
N SER A 21 -0.81 -4.85 -8.66
CA SER A 21 -1.10 -5.57 -9.91
C SER A 21 -2.07 -4.84 -10.87
N GLY A 22 -2.09 -3.50 -10.82
CA GLY A 22 -2.98 -2.65 -11.62
C GLY A 22 -4.33 -2.34 -10.97
N GLU A 23 -4.60 -2.88 -9.78
CA GLU A 23 -5.79 -2.53 -9.00
C GLU A 23 -5.45 -1.45 -7.96
N PRO A 24 -6.29 -0.43 -7.77
CA PRO A 24 -6.09 0.58 -6.74
C PRO A 24 -6.24 -0.03 -5.35
N VAL A 25 -5.28 0.25 -4.48
CA VAL A 25 -5.22 -0.27 -3.11
C VAL A 25 -4.84 0.80 -2.10
N TRP A 26 -5.42 0.72 -0.92
CA TRP A 26 -5.21 1.68 0.17
C TRP A 26 -4.41 1.00 1.27
N ILE A 27 -3.29 1.61 1.67
CA ILE A 27 -2.45 1.08 2.74
C ILE A 27 -3.12 1.36 4.09
N GLU A 28 -3.58 0.31 4.76
CA GLU A 28 -4.18 0.40 6.10
C GLU A 28 -3.16 0.18 7.22
N ASN A 29 -2.13 -0.64 6.96
CA ASN A 29 -1.08 -0.90 7.91
C ASN A 29 0.22 -1.32 7.20
N VAL A 30 1.37 -0.99 7.79
CA VAL A 30 2.68 -1.43 7.29
C VAL A 30 3.46 -2.08 8.42
N ASP A 31 3.86 -3.32 8.19
CA ASP A 31 4.80 -4.07 9.01
C ASP A 31 6.22 -3.84 8.49
N GLU A 32 6.90 -2.86 9.10
CA GLU A 32 8.30 -2.53 8.79
C GLU A 32 9.28 -3.66 9.11
N VAL A 33 8.93 -4.52 10.07
CA VAL A 33 9.80 -5.59 10.55
C VAL A 33 9.84 -6.73 9.53
N ASN A 34 8.68 -7.07 8.97
CA ASN A 34 8.55 -8.17 8.00
C ASN A 34 8.52 -7.69 6.54
N GLY A 35 8.46 -6.38 6.28
CA GLY A 35 8.36 -5.84 4.92
C GLY A 35 6.98 -6.09 4.28
N MET A 36 5.92 -6.17 5.08
CA MET A 36 4.57 -6.48 4.62
C MET A 36 3.67 -5.27 4.81
N ALA A 37 2.70 -5.08 3.93
CA ALA A 37 1.65 -4.07 4.08
C ALA A 37 0.28 -4.72 3.94
N THR A 38 -0.62 -4.35 4.84
CA THR A 38 -2.03 -4.67 4.73
C THR A 38 -2.68 -3.57 3.92
N VAL A 39 -3.21 -3.96 2.76
CA VAL A 39 -3.86 -3.04 1.84
C VAL A 39 -5.31 -3.44 1.64
N GLN A 40 -6.19 -2.46 1.58
CA GLN A 40 -7.57 -2.63 1.15
C GLN A 40 -7.63 -2.54 -0.38
N VAL A 41 -8.21 -3.52 -1.05
CA VAL A 41 -8.28 -3.58 -2.51
C VAL A 41 -9.62 -3.06 -3.02
N GLY A 42 -9.57 -2.05 -3.88
CA GLY A 42 -10.75 -1.41 -4.46
C GLY A 42 -11.58 -0.64 -3.42
N SER A 43 -12.90 -0.68 -3.58
CA SER A 43 -13.83 0.08 -2.71
C SER A 43 -14.43 -0.74 -1.57
N ASP A 44 -14.10 -2.03 -1.46
CA ASP A 44 -14.66 -2.92 -0.43
C ASP A 44 -13.77 -2.91 0.83
N PRO A 45 -14.25 -2.37 1.97
CA PRO A 45 -13.49 -2.32 3.22
C PRO A 45 -13.23 -3.69 3.85
N LEU A 46 -13.95 -4.73 3.43
CA LEU A 46 -13.71 -6.10 3.89
C LEU A 46 -12.66 -6.82 3.05
N ASN A 47 -12.31 -6.28 1.88
CA ASN A 47 -11.34 -6.88 0.97
C ASN A 47 -9.92 -6.37 1.27
N THR A 48 -9.41 -6.74 2.44
CA THR A 48 -8.03 -6.44 2.83
C THR A 48 -7.11 -7.63 2.54
N GLN A 49 -5.91 -7.33 2.06
CA GLN A 49 -4.89 -8.31 1.74
C GLN A 49 -3.56 -7.86 2.30
N THR A 50 -2.84 -8.78 2.94
CA THR A 50 -1.47 -8.54 3.38
C THR A 50 -0.51 -9.02 2.29
N VAL A 51 0.23 -8.08 1.71
CA VAL A 51 1.17 -8.32 0.61
C VAL A 51 2.53 -7.71 0.93
N SER A 52 3.59 -8.16 0.26
CA SER A 52 4.89 -7.49 0.39
C SER A 52 4.79 -6.05 -0.15
N VAL A 53 5.40 -5.09 0.55
CA VAL A 53 5.53 -3.69 0.11
C VAL A 53 6.16 -3.57 -1.26
N ASP A 54 7.05 -4.52 -1.60
CA ASP A 54 7.74 -4.56 -2.89
C ASP A 54 6.76 -4.73 -4.06
N ARG A 55 5.61 -5.38 -3.82
CA ARG A 55 4.57 -5.61 -4.83
C ARG A 55 3.68 -4.40 -5.07
N LEU A 56 3.66 -3.46 -4.13
CA LEU A 56 2.88 -2.25 -4.24
C LEU A 56 3.61 -1.22 -5.10
N LYS A 57 2.88 -0.48 -5.91
CA LYS A 57 3.42 0.58 -6.76
C LYS A 57 2.64 1.87 -6.56
N GLU A 58 3.33 3.00 -6.53
CA GLU A 58 2.67 4.30 -6.48
C GLU A 58 2.17 4.67 -7.89
N GLU A 59 0.95 5.21 -8.01
CA GLU A 59 0.40 5.65 -9.29
C GLU A 59 1.19 6.88 -9.77
N GLY A 60 2.07 6.68 -10.76
CA GLY A 60 2.95 7.72 -11.29
C GLY A 60 4.42 7.32 -11.41
N GLU A 61 4.82 6.11 -11.00
CA GLU A 61 6.12 5.54 -11.40
C GLU A 61 6.05 5.13 -12.89
N GLU A 62 6.49 6.01 -13.80
CA GLU A 62 6.78 5.71 -15.23
C GLU A 62 8.06 4.89 -15.41
#